data_AF-A0A7Y1EYE3-F1
#
_entry.id   AF-A0A7Y1EYE3-F1
#
_cell.length_a   1.000
_cell.length_b   1.000
_cell.length_c   1.000
_cell.angle_alpha   90.00
_cell.angle_beta   90.00
_cell.angle_gamma   90.00
#
_symmetry.space_group_name_H-M   'P 1'
#
loop_
_entity.id
_entity.type
_entity.pdbx_description
1 polymer ?
#
loop_
_entity_poly.entity_id
_entity_poly.type
_entity_poly.pdbx_seq_one_letter_code
_entity_poly.pdbx_strand_id
1 'polypeptide(L)'
;MQAQHPSSSESKATTAIAQAAGSAFKPTRPMLVTAVIGAALIGYLVHKTPDARLRLEALADMAQTLGDLSERDAAFVAQLLAKPATWKELHHA
;
A
#
# COMPACT_ATOMS: atom_id res chain seq x y z
N MET A 1 31.97 -38.81 38.00
CA MET A 1 32.20 -37.71 37.03
C MET A 1 30.89 -36.94 36.93
N GLN A 2 30.86 -35.71 37.46
CA GLN A 2 29.68 -34.83 37.46
C GLN A 2 29.79 -33.91 36.24
N ALA A 3 28.93 -34.10 35.24
CA ALA A 3 28.85 -33.22 34.08
C ALA A 3 27.87 -32.09 34.40
N GLN A 4 28.39 -30.91 34.71
CA GLN A 4 27.59 -29.69 34.75
C GLN A 4 27.14 -29.38 33.33
N HIS A 5 25.84 -29.43 33.06
CA HIS A 5 25.26 -28.88 31.85
C HIS A 5 25.18 -27.35 32.02
N PRO A 6 25.96 -26.55 31.29
CA PRO A 6 25.61 -25.15 31.12
C PRO A 6 24.32 -25.12 30.30
N SER A 7 23.20 -24.84 30.97
CA SER A 7 21.94 -24.52 30.29
C SER A 7 22.16 -23.21 29.54
N SER A 8 22.55 -23.31 28.27
CA SER A 8 22.58 -22.17 27.36
C SER A 8 21.14 -21.84 27.03
N SER A 9 20.58 -20.85 27.73
CA SER A 9 19.35 -20.19 27.29
C SER A 9 19.74 -19.25 26.15
N GLU A 10 19.97 -19.84 24.98
CA GLU A 10 20.04 -19.09 23.74
C GLU A 10 18.71 -18.38 23.61
N SER A 11 18.72 -17.07 23.85
CA SER A 11 17.61 -16.21 23.49
C SER A 11 17.39 -16.39 22.00
N LYS A 12 16.42 -17.25 21.63
CA LYS A 12 15.95 -17.34 20.26
C LYS A 12 15.67 -15.91 19.84
N ALA A 13 16.35 -15.46 18.78
CA ALA A 13 16.01 -14.24 18.07
C ALA A 13 14.67 -14.43 17.35
N THR A 14 13.63 -14.77 18.10
CA THR A 14 12.29 -14.37 17.77
C THR A 14 12.33 -12.88 17.94
N THR A 15 12.21 -12.11 16.85
CA THR A 15 11.82 -10.71 16.93
C THR A 15 10.53 -10.70 17.71
N ALA A 16 10.65 -10.56 19.03
CA ALA A 16 9.52 -10.32 19.89
C ALA A 16 8.92 -9.06 19.29
N ILE A 17 7.72 -9.21 18.74
CA ILE A 17 6.86 -8.07 18.53
C ILE A 17 6.60 -7.63 19.95
N ALA A 18 7.49 -6.77 20.45
CA ALA A 18 7.28 -6.05 21.67
C ALA A 18 5.99 -5.31 21.40
N GLN A 19 4.90 -5.89 21.90
CA GLN A 19 3.66 -5.20 22.12
C GLN A 19 4.02 -4.11 23.12
N ALA A 20 4.61 -3.04 22.61
CA ALA A 20 4.54 -1.74 23.22
C ALA A 20 3.07 -1.35 23.12
N ALA A 21 2.27 -1.87 24.05
CA ALA A 21 1.01 -1.30 24.45
C ALA A 21 1.33 0.15 24.91
N GLY A 22 1.45 1.06 23.94
CA GLY A 22 1.98 2.40 24.15
C GLY A 22 2.53 3.11 22.91
N SER A 23 2.97 2.43 21.85
CA SER A 23 3.23 3.11 20.57
C SER A 23 1.95 3.12 19.75
N ALA A 24 1.09 4.11 19.98
CA ALA A 24 -0.02 4.37 19.07
C ALA A 24 0.56 4.46 17.65
N PHE A 25 0.16 3.55 16.76
CA PHE A 25 0.53 3.61 15.35
C PHE A 25 0.04 4.94 14.79
N LYS A 26 0.98 5.86 14.57
CA LYS A 26 0.70 7.18 13.99
C LYS A 26 1.20 7.16 12.56
N PRO A 27 0.33 6.87 11.58
CA PRO A 27 0.73 6.87 10.19
C PRO A 27 1.18 8.28 9.81
N THR A 28 2.30 8.35 9.09
CA THR A 28 2.76 9.63 8.53
C THR A 28 1.80 10.05 7.41
N ARG A 29 1.72 11.35 7.14
CA ARG A 29 0.93 11.90 6.02
C ARG A 29 1.19 11.18 4.68
N PRO A 30 2.44 10.99 4.22
CA PRO A 30 2.68 10.27 2.96
C PRO A 30 2.19 8.82 3.00
N MET A 31 2.21 8.18 4.17
CA MET A 31 1.68 6.82 4.34
C MET A 31 0.16 6.78 4.19
N LEU A 32 -0.55 7.76 4.77
CA LEU A 32 -2.00 7.92 4.60
C LEU A 32 -2.36 8.19 3.14
N VAL A 33 -1.63 9.10 2.48
CA VAL A 33 -1.84 9.43 1.07
C VAL A 33 -1.62 8.21 0.18
N THR A 34 -0.54 7.47 0.40
CA THR A 34 -0.26 6.21 -0.32
C THR A 34 -1.38 5.19 -0.11
N ALA A 35 -1.89 5.04 1.11
CA ALA A 35 -3.01 4.15 1.40
C ALA A 35 -4.31 4.57 0.70
N VAL A 36 -4.60 5.87 0.67
CA VAL A 36 -5.79 6.42 0.00
C VAL A 36 -5.72 6.22 -1.52
N ILE A 37 -4.55 6.49 -2.13
CA ILE A 37 -4.32 6.24 -3.56
C ILE A 37 -4.40 4.74 -3.85
N GLY A 38 -3.79 3.90 -3.03
CA GLY A 38 -3.85 2.44 -3.16
C GLY A 38 -5.29 1.91 -3.11
N ALA A 39 -6.11 2.42 -2.19
CA ALA A 39 -7.53 2.06 -2.12
C ALA A 39 -8.31 2.52 -3.37
N ALA A 40 -8.05 3.73 -3.87
CA ALA A 40 -8.65 4.22 -5.11
C ALA A 40 -8.22 3.38 -6.33
N LEU A 41 -6.95 2.98 -6.38
CA LEU A 41 -6.38 2.14 -7.43
C LEU A 41 -7.05 0.78 -7.47
N ILE A 42 -7.16 0.11 -6.32
CA ILE A 42 -7.88 -1.17 -6.22
C ILE A 42 -9.34 -0.99 -6.63
N GLY A 43 -9.99 0.07 -6.15
CA GLY A 43 -11.37 0.40 -6.53
C GLY A 43 -11.55 0.54 -8.06
N TYR A 44 -10.63 1.22 -8.73
CA TYR A 44 -10.61 1.34 -10.19
C TYR A 44 -10.36 -0.01 -10.87
N LEU A 45 -9.40 -0.80 -10.41
CA LEU A 45 -9.08 -2.10 -11.01
C LEU A 45 -10.22 -3.12 -10.87
N VAL A 46 -10.97 -3.05 -9.77
CA VAL A 46 -12.12 -3.94 -9.50
C VAL A 46 -13.35 -3.51 -10.30
N HIS A 47 -13.75 -2.23 -10.22
CA HIS A 47 -15.01 -1.78 -10.80
C HIS A 47 -14.88 -1.32 -12.25
N LYS A 48 -13.68 -0.87 -12.65
CA LYS A 48 -13.36 -0.38 -14.01
C LYS A 48 -14.33 0.69 -14.53
N THR A 49 -14.89 1.50 -13.64
CA THR A 49 -15.83 2.57 -13.99
C THR A 49 -15.12 3.89 -14.27
N PRO A 50 -15.73 4.79 -15.08
CA PRO A 50 -15.21 6.15 -15.28
C PRO A 50 -15.09 6.95 -13.99
N ASP A 51 -16.03 6.78 -13.06
CA ASP A 51 -16.02 7.45 -11.75
C ASP A 51 -14.82 7.03 -10.89
N ALA A 52 -14.56 5.72 -10.80
CA ALA A 52 -13.40 5.20 -10.06
C ALA A 52 -12.08 5.66 -10.69
N ARG A 53 -12.04 5.80 -12.02
CA ARG A 53 -10.92 6.39 -12.75
C ARG A 53 -10.70 7.87 -12.37
N LEU A 54 -11.75 8.70 -12.45
CA LEU A 54 -11.67 10.13 -12.12
C LEU A 54 -11.22 10.34 -10.68
N ARG A 55 -11.72 9.50 -9.75
CA ARG A 55 -11.32 9.55 -8.34
C ARG A 55 -9.85 9.22 -8.14
N LEU A 56 -9.35 8.18 -8.81
CA LEU A 56 -7.92 7.83 -8.76
C LEU A 56 -7.05 8.94 -9.35
N GLU A 57 -7.46 9.52 -10.47
CA GLU A 57 -6.76 10.63 -11.13
C GLU A 57 -6.66 11.86 -10.24
N ALA A 58 -7.78 12.32 -9.68
CA ALA A 58 -7.83 13.48 -8.81
C ALA A 58 -6.98 13.30 -7.53
N LEU A 59 -6.99 12.11 -6.93
CA LEU A 59 -6.18 11.83 -5.75
C LEU A 59 -4.69 11.78 -6.06
N ALA A 60 -4.29 11.20 -7.19
CA ALA A 60 -2.90 11.16 -7.61
C ALA A 60 -2.36 12.55 -7.95
N ASP A 61 -3.14 13.37 -8.67
CA ASP A 61 -2.78 14.76 -9.02
C ASP A 61 -2.65 15.65 -7.77
N MET A 62 -3.61 15.55 -6.84
CA MET A 62 -3.56 16.27 -5.57
C MET A 62 -2.35 15.86 -4.74
N ALA A 63 -2.05 14.56 -4.65
CA ALA A 63 -0.91 14.06 -3.90
C ALA A 63 0.44 14.47 -4.52
N GLN A 64 0.54 14.50 -5.85
CA GLN A 64 1.72 15.02 -6.54
C GLN A 64 1.89 16.52 -6.26
N THR A 65 0.83 17.31 -6.40
CA THR A 65 0.85 18.77 -6.16
C THR A 65 1.28 19.10 -4.73
N LEU A 66 0.88 18.29 -3.76
CA LEU A 66 1.23 18.45 -2.34
C LEU A 66 2.62 17.90 -1.98
N GLY A 67 3.33 17.27 -2.93
CA GLY A 67 4.63 16.63 -2.70
C GLY A 67 4.54 15.32 -1.89
N ASP A 68 3.33 14.78 -1.72
CA ASP A 68 3.06 13.55 -0.98
C ASP A 68 3.23 12.28 -1.86
N LEU A 69 3.30 12.46 -3.19
CA LEU A 69 3.53 11.39 -4.17
C LEU A 69 4.75 11.70 -5.04
N SER A 70 5.62 10.71 -5.25
CA SER A 70 6.78 10.88 -6.12
C SER A 70 6.37 11.03 -7.58
N GLU A 71 7.18 11.72 -8.38
CA GLU A 71 6.95 11.85 -9.83
C GLU A 71 6.85 10.50 -10.53
N ARG A 72 7.64 9.50 -10.09
CA ARG A 72 7.62 8.14 -10.63
C ARG A 72 6.27 7.47 -10.38
N ASP A 73 5.74 7.59 -9.17
CA ASP A 73 4.48 6.96 -8.79
C ASP A 73 3.30 7.66 -9.49
N ALA A 74 3.33 8.99 -9.59
CA ALA A 74 2.36 9.76 -10.35
C ALA A 74 2.35 9.36 -11.84
N ALA A 75 3.54 9.22 -12.45
CA ALA A 75 3.68 8.76 -13.83
C ALA A 75 3.19 7.32 -14.01
N PHE A 76 3.34 6.44 -13.02
CA PHE A 76 2.76 5.10 -13.07
C PHE A 76 1.23 5.14 -13.10
N VAL A 77 0.60 5.95 -12.23
CA VAL A 77 -0.86 6.11 -12.22
C VAL A 77 -1.36 6.69 -13.55
N ALA A 78 -0.69 7.72 -14.08
CA ALA A 78 -1.05 8.30 -15.38
C ALA A 78 -0.96 7.28 -16.52
N GLN A 79 0.12 6.49 -16.57
CA GLN A 79 0.26 5.41 -17.55
C GLN A 79 -0.84 4.36 -17.42
N LEU A 80 -1.21 3.98 -16.19
CA LEU A 80 -2.29 3.02 -15.96
C LEU A 80 -3.63 3.56 -16.47
N LEU A 81 -3.94 4.83 -16.19
CA LEU A 81 -5.18 5.47 -16.63
C LEU A 81 -5.24 5.70 -18.15
N ALA A 82 -4.09 5.89 -18.81
CA ALA A 82 -4.01 5.97 -20.26
C ALA A 82 -4.38 4.66 -20.97
N LYS A 83 -4.28 3.52 -20.27
CA LYS A 83 -4.69 2.22 -20.83
C LYS A 83 -6.22 2.17 -20.91
N PRO A 84 -6.80 1.83 -22.08
CA PRO A 84 -8.23 1.63 -22.18
C PRO A 84 -8.62 0.49 -21.24
N ALA A 85 -9.59 0.74 -20.35
CA ALA A 85 -10.23 -0.33 -19.59
C ALA A 85 -10.98 -1.20 -20.60
N THR A 86 -10.33 -2.23 -21.12
CA THR A 86 -10.93 -3.17 -22.08
C THR A 86 -12.00 -3.97 -21.34
N TRP A 87 -13.21 -3.43 -21.30
CA TRP A 87 -14.43 -4.09 -20.81
C TRP A 87 -14.97 -5.12 -21.83
N LYS A 88 -14.31 -5.25 -22.99
CA LYS A 88 -14.80 -5.95 -24.18
C LYS A 88 -14.81 -7.49 -24.10
N GLU A 89 -14.22 -8.13 -23.09
CA GLU A 89 -14.23 -9.60 -22.99
C GLU A 89 -15.35 -10.19 -22.12
N LEU A 90 -16.15 -9.37 -21.41
CA LEU A 90 -17.17 -9.88 -20.49
C LEU A 90 -18.62 -9.79 -21.00
N HIS A 91 -18.84 -9.31 -22.24
CA HIS A 91 -20.18 -9.20 -22.82
C HIS A 91 -20.41 -10.09 -24.05
N HIS A 92 -19.51 -11.02 -24.36
CA HIS A 92 -19.69 -12.01 -25.43
C HIS A 92 -19.42 -13.42 -24.90
N ALA A 93 -20.39 -13.96 -24.16
CA ALA A 93 -20.54 -15.40 -23.92
C ALA A 93 -22.02 -15.74 -23.81
#